data_AF-A0A840CU68-F1
#
_entry.id   AF-A0A840CU68-F1
#
_cell.length_a   1.000
_cell.length_b   1.000
_cell.length_c   1.000
_cell.angle_alpha   90.00
_cell.angle_beta   90.00
_cell.angle_gamma   90.00
#
_symmetry.space_group_name_H-M   'P 1'
#
loop_
_entity.id
_entity.type
_entity.pdbx_description
1 polymer ?
#
loop_
_entity_poly.entity_id
_entity_poly.type
_entity_poly.pdbx_seq_one_letter_code
_entity_poly.pdbx_strand_id
1 'polypeptide(L)'
;MKKDRIELPVELIAYIRQQIIPQYAHFDKAHQIDHVERVIEESLDLALLYKLNPAMVYVIAAYHDLGLSEGREFHHLVSGSILQADETLRQWFTKEQIVQMKEAVEDHRASNAHSPRSLFGRVVAEADRIIDPELTLRRTVQYGLANYPEMNYEQQYIRFREHLHEKYAEGGYLKLWIPQSANAQQLLQLRRLIADEPQLKVVFEELYRRETAGA
;
A
#
# COMPACT_ATOMS: atom_id res chain seq x y z
N MET A 1 3.38 3.91 31.23
CA MET A 1 4.37 3.95 30.13
C MET A 1 4.11 5.21 29.32
N LYS A 2 5.08 6.12 29.21
CA LYS A 2 4.95 7.23 28.26
C LYS A 2 4.96 6.60 26.87
N LYS A 3 3.93 6.82 26.05
CA LYS A 3 4.04 6.58 24.60
C LYS A 3 5.18 7.51 24.16
N ASP A 4 6.29 6.96 23.70
CA ASP A 4 7.34 7.76 23.07
C ASP A 4 6.67 8.48 21.89
N ARG A 5 6.54 9.80 22.01
CA ARG A 5 5.85 10.61 21.02
C ARG A 5 6.81 10.81 19.87
N ILE A 6 6.40 10.43 18.67
CA ILE A 6 7.17 10.73 17.46
C ILE A 6 7.26 12.25 17.33
N GLU A 7 8.47 12.79 17.37
CA GLU A 7 8.74 14.20 17.10
C GLU A 7 9.21 14.34 15.65
N LEU A 8 8.44 15.08 14.86
CA LEU A 8 8.75 15.43 13.47
C LEU A 8 8.94 16.95 13.38
N PRO A 9 9.86 17.45 12.54
CA PRO A 9 9.97 18.88 12.27
C PRO A 9 8.64 19.45 11.75
N VAL A 10 8.18 20.55 12.33
CA VAL A 10 6.88 21.15 12.00
C VAL A 10 6.85 21.62 10.55
N GLU A 11 7.96 22.18 10.08
CA GLU A 11 8.12 22.66 8.71
C GLU A 11 8.08 21.50 7.70
N LEU A 12 8.64 20.34 8.06
CA LEU A 12 8.56 19.14 7.24
C LEU A 12 7.12 18.63 7.14
N ILE A 13 6.40 18.57 8.27
CA ILE A 13 4.98 18.18 8.28
C ILE A 13 4.17 19.13 7.39
N ALA A 14 4.36 20.44 7.55
CA ALA A 14 3.65 21.45 6.77
C ALA A 14 3.94 21.29 5.27
N TYR A 15 5.21 21.09 4.90
CA TYR A 15 5.60 20.85 3.52
C TYR A 15 4.90 19.63 2.92
N ILE A 16 5.00 18.46 3.56
CA ILE A 16 4.38 17.23 3.08
C ILE A 16 2.85 17.38 2.93
N ARG A 17 2.19 17.99 3.91
CA ARG A 17 0.73 18.16 3.89
C ARG A 17 0.25 19.14 2.82
N GLN A 18 1.05 20.14 2.48
CA GLN A 18 0.67 21.19 1.53
C GLN A 18 1.09 20.88 0.10
N GLN A 19 2.23 20.20 -0.10
CA GLN A 19 2.83 20.01 -1.41
C GLN A 19 2.73 18.57 -1.91
N ILE A 20 2.74 17.57 -1.02
CA ILE A 20 2.87 16.17 -1.41
C ILE A 20 1.54 15.44 -1.35
N ILE A 21 0.91 15.37 -0.17
CA ILE A 21 -0.37 14.65 0.03
C ILE A 21 -1.47 15.09 -0.95
N PRO A 22 -1.66 16.40 -1.28
CA PRO A 22 -2.70 16.81 -2.21
C PRO A 22 -2.57 16.25 -3.63
N GLN A 23 -1.38 15.78 -4.04
CA GLN A 23 -1.18 15.20 -5.36
C GLN A 23 -1.98 13.89 -5.55
N TYR A 24 -2.22 13.15 -4.46
CA TYR A 24 -2.98 11.89 -4.46
C TYR A 24 -4.46 12.07 -4.81
N ALA A 25 -4.99 13.29 -4.75
CA ALA A 25 -6.41 13.57 -5.06
C ALA A 25 -6.80 13.18 -6.50
N HIS A 26 -5.83 13.08 -7.40
CA HIS A 26 -6.05 12.78 -8.82
C HIS A 26 -5.84 11.30 -9.19
N PHE A 27 -5.43 10.47 -8.22
CA PHE A 27 -5.20 9.05 -8.46
C PHE A 27 -6.51 8.26 -8.41
N ASP A 28 -6.43 6.99 -8.80
CA ASP A 28 -7.58 6.09 -8.77
C ASP A 28 -8.09 5.88 -7.33
N LYS A 29 -9.33 5.41 -7.22
CA LYS A 29 -10.05 5.27 -5.93
C LYS A 29 -9.29 4.47 -4.86
N ALA A 30 -8.36 3.59 -5.23
CA ALA A 30 -7.61 2.80 -4.26
C ALA A 30 -6.36 3.51 -3.72
N HIS A 31 -5.93 4.61 -4.35
CA HIS A 31 -4.66 5.30 -4.06
C HIS A 31 -4.89 6.80 -3.81
N GLN A 32 -5.99 7.19 -3.18
CA GLN A 32 -6.29 8.59 -2.87
C GLN A 32 -5.65 9.03 -1.54
N ILE A 33 -6.04 10.20 -1.03
CA ILE A 33 -5.48 10.82 0.18
C ILE A 33 -5.63 9.88 1.40
N ASP A 34 -6.76 9.20 1.53
CA ASP A 34 -7.02 8.25 2.62
C ASP A 34 -6.02 7.08 2.63
N HIS A 35 -5.60 6.61 1.44
CA HIS A 35 -4.57 5.58 1.31
C HIS A 35 -3.23 6.06 1.86
N VAL A 36 -2.70 7.18 1.36
CA VAL A 36 -1.38 7.67 1.81
C VAL A 36 -1.37 8.06 3.28
N GLU A 37 -2.45 8.63 3.81
CA GLU A 37 -2.57 8.93 5.25
C GLU A 37 -2.49 7.67 6.09
N ARG A 38 -3.16 6.59 5.67
CA ARG A 38 -3.09 5.29 6.36
C ARG A 38 -1.70 4.66 6.25
N VAL A 39 -1.06 4.71 5.08
CA VAL A 39 0.32 4.20 4.90
C VAL A 39 1.30 4.97 5.79
N ILE A 40 1.13 6.28 5.93
CA ILE A 40 1.92 7.11 6.85
C ILE A 40 1.74 6.68 8.30
N GLU A 41 0.49 6.52 8.75
CA GLU A 41 0.18 6.12 10.13
C GLU A 41 0.82 4.76 10.47
N GLU A 42 0.57 3.75 9.66
CA GLU A 42 1.11 2.39 9.84
C GLU A 42 2.64 2.38 9.78
N SER A 43 3.23 3.14 8.85
CA SER A 43 4.69 3.25 8.74
C SER A 43 5.32 3.85 10.00
N LEU A 44 4.69 4.89 10.57
CA LEU A 44 5.18 5.55 11.79
C LEU A 44 5.06 4.65 13.02
N ASP A 45 4.00 3.87 13.14
CA ASP A 45 3.85 2.87 14.21
C ASP A 45 4.93 1.79 14.12
N LEU A 46 5.22 1.31 12.92
CA LEU A 46 6.32 0.38 12.68
C LEU A 46 7.69 1.02 12.94
N ALA A 47 7.86 2.31 12.64
CA ALA A 47 9.10 3.04 12.92
C ALA A 47 9.43 3.06 14.42
N LEU A 48 8.42 3.20 15.29
CA LEU A 48 8.59 3.13 16.74
C LEU A 48 9.07 1.74 17.19
N LEU A 49 8.44 0.68 16.68
CA LEU A 49 8.79 -0.70 17.01
C LEU A 49 10.25 -1.02 16.64
N TYR A 50 10.69 -0.56 15.47
CA TYR A 50 12.02 -0.84 14.93
C TYR A 50 13.07 0.25 15.21
N LYS A 51 12.70 1.31 15.93
CA LYS A 51 13.57 2.45 16.26
C LYS A 51 14.21 3.09 15.02
N LEU A 52 13.42 3.22 13.94
CA LEU A 52 13.84 3.93 12.72
C LEU A 52 13.73 5.45 12.91
N ASN A 53 14.43 6.21 12.08
CA ASN A 53 14.25 7.66 12.02
C ASN A 53 12.83 7.97 11.49
N PRO A 54 11.93 8.55 12.31
CA PRO A 54 10.55 8.75 11.91
C PRO A 54 10.39 9.80 10.81
N ALA A 55 11.29 10.79 10.71
CA ALA A 55 11.23 11.80 9.66
C ALA A 55 11.51 11.20 8.27
N MET A 56 12.44 10.25 8.17
CA MET A 56 12.69 9.52 6.93
C MET A 56 11.50 8.62 6.58
N VAL A 57 10.95 7.90 7.57
CA VAL A 57 9.77 7.04 7.35
C VAL A 57 8.57 7.84 6.86
N TYR A 58 8.31 9.00 7.48
CA TYR A 58 7.23 9.91 7.09
C TYR A 58 7.34 10.35 5.63
N VAL A 59 8.54 10.73 5.18
CA VAL A 59 8.79 11.12 3.78
C VAL A 59 8.64 9.93 2.84
N ILE A 60 9.24 8.78 3.16
CA ILE A 60 9.13 7.57 2.32
C ILE A 60 7.66 7.20 2.10
N ALA A 61 6.87 7.16 3.17
CA ALA A 61 5.45 6.84 3.09
C ALA A 61 4.67 7.89 2.28
N ALA A 62 4.96 9.18 2.45
CA ALA A 62 4.29 10.24 1.70
C ALA A 62 4.59 10.20 0.18
N TYR A 63 5.77 9.75 -0.21
CA TYR A 63 6.20 9.75 -1.62
C TYR A 63 5.96 8.43 -2.35
N HIS A 64 5.64 7.34 -1.66
CA HIS A 64 5.73 5.98 -2.22
C HIS A 64 5.00 5.80 -3.56
N ASP A 65 3.85 6.47 -3.72
CA ASP A 65 2.94 6.30 -4.87
C ASP A 65 2.83 7.52 -5.79
N LEU A 66 3.64 8.56 -5.61
CA LEU A 66 3.57 9.77 -6.46
C LEU A 66 3.77 9.48 -7.95
N GLY A 67 4.56 8.45 -8.28
CA GLY A 67 4.80 8.00 -9.65
C GLY A 67 3.56 7.43 -10.35
N LEU A 68 2.43 7.25 -9.67
CA LEU A 68 1.15 6.91 -10.31
C LEU A 68 0.70 7.96 -11.32
N SER A 69 1.22 9.19 -11.23
CA SER A 69 1.05 10.24 -12.26
C SER A 69 1.53 9.82 -13.64
N GLU A 70 2.48 8.88 -13.73
CA GLU A 70 3.03 8.34 -14.99
C GLU A 70 2.55 6.90 -15.28
N GLY A 71 1.59 6.41 -14.51
CA GLY A 71 1.00 5.08 -14.67
C GLY A 71 1.61 4.00 -13.76
N ARG A 72 0.94 2.85 -13.72
CA ARG A 72 1.19 1.80 -12.72
C ARG A 72 2.43 0.95 -12.97
N GLU A 73 2.91 0.84 -14.20
CA GLU A 73 3.95 -0.14 -14.53
C GLU A 73 5.27 0.15 -13.79
N PHE A 74 5.64 1.43 -13.72
CA PHE A 74 6.91 1.90 -13.16
C PHE A 74 6.76 2.93 -12.04
N HIS A 75 5.55 3.12 -11.49
CA HIS A 75 5.27 4.14 -10.45
C HIS A 75 6.31 4.15 -9.32
N HIS A 76 6.65 3.01 -8.71
CA HIS A 76 7.71 2.89 -7.69
C HIS A 76 9.06 3.53 -8.08
N LEU A 77 9.54 3.36 -9.32
CA LEU A 77 10.79 3.98 -9.80
C LEU A 77 10.64 5.48 -10.05
N VAL A 78 9.48 5.88 -10.56
CA VAL A 78 9.13 7.29 -10.79
C VAL A 78 9.00 8.01 -9.45
N SER A 79 8.30 7.44 -8.46
CA SER A 79 8.20 7.94 -7.09
C SER A 79 9.57 8.14 -6.45
N GLY A 80 10.48 7.16 -6.60
CA GLY A 80 11.86 7.28 -6.10
C GLY A 80 12.63 8.42 -6.78
N SER A 81 12.39 8.63 -8.07
CA SER A 81 12.98 9.72 -8.86
C SER A 81 12.42 11.09 -8.45
N ILE A 82 11.10 11.19 -8.22
CA ILE A 82 10.42 12.39 -7.69
C ILE A 82 11.01 12.75 -6.32
N LEU A 83 11.13 11.78 -5.41
CA LEU A 83 11.73 11.98 -4.09
C LEU A 83 13.17 12.50 -4.20
N GLN A 84 13.99 11.88 -5.04
CA GLN A 84 15.38 12.27 -5.21
C GLN A 84 15.56 13.66 -5.85
N ALA A 85 14.64 14.05 -6.73
CA ALA A 85 14.67 15.34 -7.41
C ALA A 85 14.20 16.51 -6.53
N ASP A 86 13.53 16.22 -5.42
CA ASP A 86 13.02 17.25 -4.51
C ASP A 86 14.14 17.90 -3.68
N GLU A 87 14.59 19.07 -4.13
CA GLU A 87 15.65 19.81 -3.45
C GLU A 87 15.20 20.37 -2.09
N THR A 88 13.91 20.49 -1.82
CA THR A 88 13.36 20.98 -0.55
C THR A 88 13.75 20.04 0.59
N LEU A 89 13.78 18.73 0.32
CA LEU A 89 14.15 17.72 1.31
C LEU A 89 15.58 17.90 1.85
N ARG A 90 16.47 18.59 1.12
CA ARG A 90 17.86 18.87 1.56
C ARG A 90 17.93 19.81 2.76
N GLN A 91 16.82 20.47 3.14
CA GLN A 91 16.73 21.26 4.36
C GLN A 91 16.75 20.38 5.63
N TRP A 92 16.30 19.12 5.53
CA TRP A 92 16.18 18.20 6.67
C TRP A 92 17.06 16.95 6.56
N PHE A 93 17.46 16.56 5.35
CA PHE A 93 18.13 15.28 5.09
C PHE A 93 19.43 15.44 4.32
N THR A 94 20.40 14.58 4.63
CA THR A 94 21.64 14.48 3.85
C THR A 94 21.38 13.80 2.50
N LYS A 95 22.34 13.92 1.57
CA LYS A 95 22.27 13.25 0.28
C LYS A 95 22.16 11.73 0.42
N GLU A 96 22.88 11.15 1.38
CA GLU A 96 22.88 9.72 1.67
C GLU A 96 21.53 9.26 2.21
N GLN A 97 20.89 10.06 3.07
CA GLN A 97 19.54 9.77 3.56
C GLN A 97 18.52 9.84 2.43
N ILE A 98 18.61 10.83 1.53
CA ILE A 98 17.74 10.93 0.35
C ILE A 98 17.89 9.70 -0.55
N VAL A 99 19.12 9.21 -0.76
CA VAL A 99 19.35 7.97 -1.51
C VAL A 99 18.67 6.79 -0.81
N GLN A 100 18.85 6.61 0.50
CA GLN A 100 18.19 5.53 1.25
C GLN A 100 16.65 5.60 1.16
N MET A 101 16.08 6.81 1.22
CA MET A 101 14.63 7.01 1.10
C MET A 101 14.13 6.67 -0.30
N LYS A 102 14.85 7.10 -1.36
CA LYS A 102 14.58 6.70 -2.74
C LYS A 102 14.54 5.18 -2.87
N GLU A 103 15.57 4.50 -2.37
CA GLU A 103 15.66 3.04 -2.48
C GLU A 103 14.51 2.33 -1.77
N ALA A 104 14.10 2.83 -0.59
CA ALA A 104 12.95 2.33 0.12
C ALA A 104 11.64 2.50 -0.66
N VAL A 105 11.46 3.65 -1.31
CA VAL A 105 10.31 3.92 -2.19
C VAL A 105 10.31 2.98 -3.40
N GLU A 106 11.43 2.77 -4.06
CA GLU A 106 11.52 1.85 -5.21
C GLU A 106 11.17 0.41 -4.82
N ASP A 107 11.49 0.01 -3.59
CA ASP A 107 11.34 -1.36 -3.14
C ASP A 107 9.92 -1.71 -2.62
N HIS A 108 9.01 -0.75 -2.49
CA HIS A 108 7.74 -0.96 -1.78
C HIS A 108 6.78 -1.93 -2.49
N ARG A 109 6.85 -2.00 -3.83
CA ARG A 109 5.85 -2.67 -4.68
C ARG A 109 5.66 -4.15 -4.31
N ALA A 110 4.41 -4.56 -4.08
CA ALA A 110 4.09 -5.93 -3.68
C ALA A 110 4.48 -7.01 -4.70
N SER A 111 4.47 -6.71 -5.99
CA SER A 111 4.87 -7.64 -7.06
C SER A 111 6.39 -7.72 -7.27
N ASN A 112 7.18 -6.97 -6.48
CA ASN A 112 8.63 -7.11 -6.50
C ASN A 112 9.00 -8.48 -5.91
N ALA A 113 9.72 -9.30 -6.68
CA ALA A 113 10.09 -10.65 -6.28
C ALA A 113 11.17 -10.67 -5.18
N HIS A 114 11.87 -9.54 -4.99
CA HIS A 114 12.98 -9.43 -4.06
C HIS A 114 12.56 -8.73 -2.76
N SER A 115 13.23 -9.09 -1.66
CA SER A 115 13.10 -8.35 -0.40
C SER A 115 13.59 -6.92 -0.60
N PRO A 116 12.91 -5.92 0.00
CA PRO A 116 13.45 -4.57 0.09
C PRO A 116 14.87 -4.55 0.68
N ARG A 117 15.71 -3.66 0.13
CA ARG A 117 17.14 -3.49 0.44
C ARG A 117 17.37 -3.07 1.89
N SER A 118 16.45 -2.32 2.46
CA SER A 118 16.56 -1.73 3.79
C SER A 118 15.34 -1.99 4.66
N LEU A 119 15.50 -1.82 5.98
CA LEU A 119 14.37 -1.89 6.91
C LEU A 119 13.33 -0.80 6.64
N PHE A 120 13.75 0.38 6.17
CA PHE A 120 12.83 1.42 5.69
C PHE A 120 11.96 0.92 4.53
N GLY A 121 12.56 0.25 3.54
CA GLY A 121 11.83 -0.36 2.42
C GLY A 121 10.85 -1.43 2.89
N ARG A 122 11.23 -2.26 3.87
CA ARG A 122 10.33 -3.25 4.47
C ARG A 122 9.15 -2.61 5.20
N VAL A 123 9.37 -1.51 5.91
CA VAL A 123 8.31 -0.77 6.60
C VAL A 123 7.30 -0.20 5.62
N VAL A 124 7.72 0.52 4.59
CA VAL A 124 6.78 1.08 3.61
C VAL A 124 6.09 -0.02 2.79
N ALA A 125 6.81 -1.08 2.41
CA ALA A 125 6.24 -2.24 1.72
C ALA A 125 5.20 -2.96 2.58
N GLU A 126 5.40 -3.00 3.90
CA GLU A 126 4.43 -3.58 4.82
C GLU A 126 3.21 -2.67 4.99
N ALA A 127 3.44 -1.37 5.22
CA ALA A 127 2.39 -0.39 5.46
C ALA A 127 1.50 -0.17 4.24
N ASP A 128 2.05 -0.18 3.02
CA ASP A 128 1.31 -0.06 1.76
C ASP A 128 0.34 -1.23 1.52
N ARG A 129 0.67 -2.42 2.03
CA ARG A 129 -0.08 -3.64 1.75
C ARG A 129 -1.42 -3.76 2.46
N ILE A 130 -1.87 -2.72 3.18
CA ILE A 130 -3.13 -2.61 3.93
C ILE A 130 -4.08 -3.79 3.67
N ILE A 131 -4.05 -4.78 4.58
CA ILE A 131 -4.87 -5.99 4.46
C ILE A 131 -6.05 -5.86 5.40
N ASP A 132 -7.21 -5.69 4.81
CA ASP A 132 -8.50 -5.89 5.45
C ASP A 132 -9.27 -6.89 4.59
N PRO A 133 -9.67 -8.07 5.10
CA PRO A 133 -10.29 -9.10 4.27
C PRO A 133 -11.55 -8.63 3.55
N GLU A 134 -12.45 -7.91 4.22
CA GLU A 134 -13.69 -7.44 3.61
C GLU A 134 -13.40 -6.39 2.51
N LEU A 135 -12.58 -5.39 2.83
CA LEU A 135 -12.20 -4.34 1.88
C LEU A 135 -11.42 -4.91 0.70
N THR A 136 -10.53 -5.88 0.93
CA THR A 136 -9.74 -6.53 -0.12
C THR A 136 -10.66 -7.26 -1.10
N LEU A 137 -11.56 -8.11 -0.60
CA LEU A 137 -12.50 -8.84 -1.43
C LEU A 137 -13.42 -7.87 -2.21
N ARG A 138 -13.94 -6.84 -1.53
CA ARG A 138 -14.77 -5.81 -2.16
C ARG A 138 -14.03 -5.08 -3.28
N ARG A 139 -12.80 -4.64 -3.04
CA ARG A 139 -11.96 -3.95 -4.05
C ARG A 139 -11.65 -4.88 -5.24
N THR A 140 -11.45 -6.18 -5.03
CA THR A 140 -11.25 -7.15 -6.13
C THR A 140 -12.48 -7.28 -7.02
N VAL A 141 -13.69 -7.22 -6.45
CA VAL A 141 -14.96 -7.18 -7.21
C VAL A 141 -15.08 -5.87 -7.98
N GLN A 142 -14.90 -4.72 -7.30
CA GLN A 142 -14.98 -3.39 -7.92
C GLN A 142 -14.02 -3.26 -9.10
N TYR A 143 -12.79 -3.76 -8.97
CA TYR A 143 -11.81 -3.76 -10.05
C TYR A 143 -12.31 -4.56 -11.26
N GLY A 144 -12.88 -5.75 -11.02
CA GLY A 144 -13.44 -6.60 -12.07
C GLY A 144 -14.54 -5.90 -12.85
N LEU A 145 -15.49 -5.27 -12.13
CA LEU A 145 -16.60 -4.52 -12.72
C LEU A 145 -16.13 -3.29 -13.51
N ALA A 146 -15.11 -2.57 -13.02
CA ALA A 146 -14.62 -1.36 -13.66
C ALA A 146 -13.75 -1.62 -14.90
N ASN A 147 -12.96 -2.69 -14.90
CA ASN A 147 -11.96 -2.95 -15.96
C ASN A 147 -12.40 -4.03 -16.97
N TYR A 148 -13.38 -4.87 -16.60
CA TYR A 148 -13.90 -5.94 -17.46
C TYR A 148 -15.44 -5.96 -17.44
N PRO A 149 -16.11 -4.84 -17.80
CA PRO A 149 -17.57 -4.74 -17.75
C PRO A 149 -18.29 -5.72 -18.68
N GLU A 150 -17.59 -6.28 -19.68
CA GLU A 150 -18.09 -7.29 -20.60
C GLU A 150 -18.18 -8.70 -19.98
N MET A 151 -17.48 -8.96 -18.88
CA MET A 151 -17.50 -10.26 -18.21
C MET A 151 -18.84 -10.49 -17.51
N ASN A 152 -19.44 -11.65 -17.78
CA ASN A 152 -20.62 -12.10 -17.06
C ASN A 152 -20.29 -12.50 -15.61
N TYR A 153 -21.32 -12.79 -14.83
CA TYR A 153 -21.22 -13.19 -13.42
C TYR A 153 -20.18 -14.31 -13.16
N GLU A 154 -20.20 -15.39 -13.94
CA GLU A 154 -19.27 -16.51 -13.73
C GLU A 154 -17.84 -16.15 -14.11
N GLN A 155 -17.65 -15.38 -15.19
CA GLN A 155 -16.33 -14.89 -15.59
C GLN A 155 -15.74 -13.95 -14.53
N GLN A 156 -16.56 -13.06 -13.96
CA GLN A 156 -16.15 -12.19 -12.86
C GLN A 156 -15.74 -13.01 -11.61
N TYR A 157 -16.47 -14.08 -11.30
CA TYR A 157 -16.11 -14.96 -10.18
C TYR A 157 -14.78 -15.69 -10.42
N ILE A 158 -14.57 -16.25 -11.61
CA ILE A 158 -13.31 -16.93 -11.98
C ILE A 158 -12.14 -15.98 -11.82
N ARG A 159 -12.23 -14.78 -12.42
CA ARG A 159 -11.21 -13.73 -12.32
C ARG A 159 -10.95 -13.32 -10.87
N PHE A 160 -12.02 -13.11 -10.08
CA PHE A 160 -11.93 -12.76 -8.67
C PHE A 160 -11.13 -13.81 -7.89
N ARG A 161 -11.46 -15.09 -8.07
CA ARG A 161 -10.76 -16.20 -7.41
C ARG A 161 -9.30 -16.28 -7.86
N GLU A 162 -9.03 -16.25 -9.16
CA GLU A 162 -7.67 -16.31 -9.71
C GLU A 162 -6.79 -15.20 -9.14
N HIS A 163 -7.29 -13.97 -9.12
CA HIS A 163 -6.58 -12.83 -8.54
C HIS A 163 -6.22 -13.05 -7.06
N LEU A 164 -7.17 -13.57 -6.26
CA LEU A 164 -6.93 -13.82 -4.84
C LEU A 164 -5.89 -14.92 -4.64
N HIS A 165 -5.92 -15.99 -5.45
CA HIS A 165 -4.96 -17.08 -5.37
C HIS A 165 -3.55 -16.64 -5.78
N GLU A 166 -3.41 -15.93 -6.89
CA GLU A 166 -2.10 -15.46 -7.37
C GLU A 166 -1.45 -14.50 -6.38
N LYS A 167 -2.25 -13.61 -5.78
CA LYS A 167 -1.75 -12.54 -4.91
C LYS A 167 -1.63 -12.95 -3.44
N TYR A 168 -2.71 -13.42 -2.84
CA TYR A 168 -2.87 -13.50 -1.37
C TYR A 168 -2.79 -14.91 -0.79
N ALA A 169 -3.14 -15.95 -1.56
CA ALA A 169 -3.13 -17.32 -1.06
C ALA A 169 -1.73 -17.80 -0.65
N GLU A 170 -1.67 -18.98 -0.04
CA GLU A 170 -0.39 -19.62 0.27
C GLU A 170 0.41 -19.85 -1.03
N GLY A 171 1.66 -19.42 -1.04
CA GLY A 171 2.48 -19.42 -2.27
C GLY A 171 2.27 -18.22 -3.20
N GLY A 172 1.24 -17.39 -2.98
CA GLY A 172 1.00 -16.16 -3.74
C GLY A 172 2.15 -15.15 -3.65
N TYR A 173 2.18 -14.19 -4.57
CA TYR A 173 3.31 -13.27 -4.71
C TYR A 173 3.40 -12.21 -3.60
N LEU A 174 2.32 -11.90 -2.87
CA LEU A 174 2.38 -10.95 -1.75
C LEU A 174 3.18 -11.56 -0.59
N LYS A 175 4.31 -10.94 -0.24
CA LYS A 175 5.21 -11.37 0.83
C LYS A 175 5.31 -10.34 1.94
N LEU A 176 4.77 -10.60 3.13
CA LEU A 176 4.97 -9.71 4.28
C LEU A 176 6.41 -9.82 4.81
N TRP A 177 7.01 -8.69 5.17
CA TRP A 177 8.41 -8.62 5.60
C TRP A 177 8.54 -8.33 7.10
N ILE A 178 7.45 -7.94 7.75
CA ILE A 178 7.38 -7.60 9.17
C ILE A 178 6.38 -8.54 9.86
N PRO A 179 6.87 -9.58 10.57
CA PRO A 179 6.00 -10.54 11.24
C PRO A 179 5.09 -9.93 12.32
N GLN A 180 5.50 -8.81 12.91
CA GLN A 180 4.78 -8.13 13.99
C GLN A 180 3.66 -7.19 13.48
N SER A 181 3.49 -7.05 12.16
CA SER A 181 2.46 -6.17 11.60
C SER A 181 1.06 -6.73 11.82
N ALA A 182 0.06 -5.84 11.85
CA ALA A 182 -1.34 -6.25 11.83
C ALA A 182 -1.69 -7.04 10.55
N ASN A 183 -1.02 -6.73 9.44
CA ASN A 183 -1.22 -7.38 8.15
C ASN A 183 -0.96 -8.90 8.19
N ALA A 184 -0.07 -9.39 9.06
CA ALA A 184 0.18 -10.83 9.18
C ALA A 184 -1.07 -11.60 9.64
N GLN A 185 -1.79 -11.08 10.64
CA GLN A 185 -3.03 -11.70 11.12
C GLN A 185 -4.16 -11.56 10.10
N GLN A 186 -4.26 -10.41 9.45
CA GLN A 186 -5.29 -10.15 8.44
C GLN A 186 -5.09 -11.01 7.19
N LEU A 187 -3.85 -11.20 6.75
CA LEU A 187 -3.52 -12.11 5.65
C LEU A 187 -3.88 -13.56 5.99
N LEU A 188 -3.65 -13.99 7.23
CA LEU A 188 -4.05 -15.34 7.67
C LEU A 188 -5.57 -15.52 7.61
N GLN A 189 -6.34 -14.51 8.04
CA GLN A 189 -7.80 -14.54 7.93
C GLN A 189 -8.26 -14.59 6.47
N LEU A 190 -7.69 -13.74 5.62
CA LEU A 190 -7.98 -13.73 4.19
C LEU A 190 -7.65 -15.07 3.53
N ARG A 191 -6.51 -15.69 3.87
CA ARG A 191 -6.13 -17.01 3.37
C ARG A 191 -7.10 -18.12 3.75
N ARG A 192 -7.64 -18.07 4.97
CA ARG A 192 -8.69 -19.01 5.40
C ARG A 192 -9.96 -18.86 4.56
N LEU A 193 -10.37 -17.64 4.27
CA LEU A 193 -11.52 -17.38 3.38
C LEU A 193 -11.24 -17.85 1.95
N ILE A 194 -10.03 -17.61 1.42
CA ILE A 194 -9.65 -18.06 0.07
C ILE A 194 -9.66 -19.59 -0.02
N ALA A 195 -9.23 -20.29 1.03
CA ALA A 195 -9.20 -21.75 1.06
C ALA A 195 -10.59 -22.41 1.20
N ASP A 196 -11.60 -21.67 1.68
CA ASP A 196 -12.99 -22.13 1.82
C ASP A 196 -13.80 -21.69 0.59
N GLU A 197 -13.70 -22.46 -0.50
CA GLU A 197 -14.35 -22.09 -1.78
C GLU A 197 -15.87 -21.87 -1.68
N PRO A 198 -16.65 -22.72 -0.96
CA PRO A 198 -18.08 -22.46 -0.75
C PRO A 198 -18.34 -21.11 -0.09
N GLN A 199 -17.62 -20.80 0.99
CA GLN A 199 -17.78 -19.52 1.68
C GLN A 199 -17.31 -18.34 0.81
N LEU A 200 -16.22 -18.49 0.05
CA LEU A 200 -15.71 -17.47 -0.85
C LEU A 200 -16.73 -17.10 -1.94
N LYS A 201 -17.43 -18.10 -2.52
CA LYS A 201 -18.51 -17.87 -3.50
C LYS A 201 -19.66 -17.08 -2.90
N VAL A 202 -20.09 -17.43 -1.68
CA VAL A 202 -21.17 -16.70 -0.97
C VAL A 202 -20.77 -15.23 -0.74
N VAL A 203 -19.55 -14.98 -0.29
CA VAL A 203 -19.04 -13.61 -0.08
C VAL A 203 -18.95 -12.84 -1.40
N PHE A 204 -18.46 -13.48 -2.46
CA PHE A 204 -18.44 -12.87 -3.79
C PHE A 204 -19.86 -12.49 -4.26
N GLU A 205 -20.84 -13.38 -4.11
CA GLU A 205 -22.23 -13.13 -4.50
C GLU A 205 -22.83 -11.92 -3.80
N GLU A 206 -22.61 -11.82 -2.51
CA GLU A 206 -23.09 -10.70 -1.70
C GLU A 206 -22.43 -9.38 -2.14
N LEU A 207 -21.10 -9.37 -2.28
CA LEU A 207 -20.36 -8.18 -2.72
C LEU A 207 -20.74 -7.78 -4.15
N TYR A 208 -20.80 -8.73 -5.08
CA TYR A 208 -21.18 -8.48 -6.46
C TYR A 208 -22.58 -7.89 -6.57
N ARG A 209 -23.55 -8.43 -5.81
CA ARG A 209 -24.90 -7.89 -5.75
C ARG A 209 -24.92 -6.46 -5.18
N ARG A 210 -24.19 -6.20 -4.09
CA ARG A 210 -24.13 -4.86 -3.48
C ARG A 210 -23.53 -3.83 -4.44
N GLU A 211 -22.44 -4.18 -5.14
CA GLU A 211 -21.76 -3.26 -6.06
C GLU A 211 -22.50 -3.06 -7.38
N THR A 212 -23.36 -4.00 -7.80
CA THR A 212 -24.18 -3.87 -9.02
C THR A 212 -25.57 -3.31 -8.77
N ALA A 213 -26.12 -3.44 -7.55
CA ALA A 213 -27.42 -2.86 -7.18
C ALA A 213 -27.37 -1.35 -6.93
N GLY A 214 -26.17 -0.78 -6.75
CA GLY A 214 -25.94 0.66 -6.57
C GLY A 214 -25.42 1.38 -7.83
N ALA A 215 -25.41 0.71 -8.98
CA ALA A 215 -24.97 1.25 -10.27
C ALA A 215 -26.17 1.64 -11.16
#